data_AF-A0A2E6NVM7-F1
#
_entry.id   AF-A0A2E6NVM7-F1
#
_cell.length_a   1.000
_cell.length_b   1.000
_cell.length_c   1.000
_cell.angle_alpha   90.00
_cell.angle_beta   90.00
_cell.angle_gamma   90.00
#
_symmetry.space_group_name_H-M   'P 1'
#
loop_
_entity.id
_entity.type
_entity.pdbx_description
1 polymer ?
#
loop_
_entity_poly.entity_id
_entity_poly.type
_entity_poly.pdbx_seq_one_letter_code
_entity_poly.pdbx_strand_id
1 'polypeptide(L)'
;MKKKPKILTKDLVNEIDKLVEDIQIKGVLSKKQKINNIFAENVIPLLFEIKTSVEIENFSQNDLSEKINFCLANTSDIVDLDSEYAPFYSRLRVLRENILMRISAR
;
A
#
# COMPACT_ATOMS: atom_id res chain seq x y z
N MET A 1 23.21 -0.01 -21.12
CA MET A 1 21.90 0.01 -20.42
C MET A 1 22.16 -0.13 -18.92
N LYS A 2 21.86 0.87 -18.08
CA LYS A 2 21.94 0.71 -16.62
C LYS A 2 20.83 -0.27 -16.22
N LYS A 3 21.18 -1.43 -15.65
CA LYS A 3 20.19 -2.35 -15.07
C LYS A 3 19.42 -1.57 -14.01
N LYS A 4 18.09 -1.42 -14.17
CA LYS A 4 17.24 -0.88 -13.11
C LYS A 4 17.43 -1.74 -11.86
N PRO A 5 17.54 -1.15 -10.65
CA PRO A 5 17.64 -1.94 -9.42
C PRO A 5 16.47 -2.91 -9.33
N LYS A 6 16.77 -4.20 -9.10
CA LYS A 6 15.73 -5.23 -8.94
C LYS A 6 15.19 -5.15 -7.53
N ILE A 7 14.00 -4.59 -7.37
CA ILE A 7 13.27 -4.62 -6.09
C ILE A 7 12.91 -6.08 -5.78
N LEU A 8 13.28 -6.55 -4.59
CA LEU A 8 13.02 -7.92 -4.18
C LEU A 8 11.59 -8.07 -3.69
N THR A 9 10.95 -9.23 -3.98
CA THR A 9 9.61 -9.57 -3.46
C THR A 9 9.53 -9.42 -1.96
N LYS A 10 10.54 -9.92 -1.26
CA LYS A 10 10.61 -9.89 0.20
C LYS A 10 10.54 -8.46 0.74
N ASP A 11 11.18 -7.51 0.06
CA ASP A 11 11.21 -6.12 0.52
C ASP A 11 9.84 -5.45 0.38
N LEU A 12 9.13 -5.71 -0.72
CA LEU A 12 7.76 -5.22 -0.94
C LEU A 12 6.77 -5.81 0.08
N VAL A 13 6.84 -7.13 0.28
CA VAL A 13 5.97 -7.84 1.23
C VAL A 13 6.19 -7.32 2.64
N ASN A 14 7.46 -7.19 3.05
CA ASN A 14 7.82 -6.67 4.36
C ASN A 14 7.37 -5.22 4.55
N GLU A 15 7.44 -4.38 3.51
CA GLU A 15 6.93 -3.01 3.59
C GLU A 15 5.41 -2.97 3.76
N ILE A 16 4.68 -3.84 3.06
CA ILE A 16 3.22 -3.95 3.23
C ILE A 16 2.87 -4.38 4.65
N ASP A 17 3.54 -5.41 5.19
CA ASP A 17 3.29 -5.90 6.54
C ASP A 17 3.52 -4.81 7.59
N LYS A 18 4.66 -4.09 7.49
CA LYS A 18 4.96 -2.97 8.39
C LYS A 18 3.96 -1.83 8.26
N LEU A 19 3.54 -1.52 7.04
CA LEU A 19 2.56 -0.46 6.81
C LEU A 19 1.22 -0.80 7.47
N VAL A 20 0.74 -2.04 7.33
CA VAL A 20 -0.49 -2.49 7.99
C VAL A 20 -0.34 -2.43 9.51
N GLU A 21 0.78 -2.91 10.06
CA GLU A 21 1.07 -2.86 11.49
C GLU A 21 1.03 -1.42 12.02
N ASP A 22 1.72 -0.49 11.36
CA ASP A 22 1.78 0.91 11.78
C ASP A 22 0.39 1.60 11.70
N ILE A 23 -0.41 1.28 10.68
CA ILE A 23 -1.80 1.76 10.57
C ILE A 23 -2.63 1.26 11.76
N GLN A 24 -2.53 -0.03 12.10
CA GLN A 24 -3.25 -0.62 13.21
C GLN A 24 -2.84 -0.03 14.56
N ILE A 25 -1.53 0.14 14.80
CA ILE A 25 -0.99 0.78 16.00
C ILE A 25 -1.51 2.22 16.12
N LYS A 26 -1.41 3.03 15.05
CA LYS A 26 -1.95 4.40 15.05
C LYS A 26 -3.46 4.40 15.29
N GLY A 27 -4.18 3.40 14.77
CA GLY A 27 -5.61 3.25 15.01
C GLY A 27 -5.96 3.07 16.49
N VAL A 28 -5.21 2.21 17.19
CA VAL A 28 -5.36 2.00 18.64
C VAL A 28 -5.03 3.28 19.43
N LEU A 29 -3.96 3.98 19.05
CA LEU A 29 -3.48 5.17 19.78
C LEU A 29 -4.36 6.40 19.57
N SER A 30 -4.82 6.64 18.34
CA SER A 30 -5.55 7.87 17.97
C SER A 30 -7.00 7.90 18.46
N LYS A 31 -7.61 6.73 18.70
CA LYS A 31 -9.05 6.57 19.02
C LYS A 31 -10.01 7.24 18.01
N LYS A 32 -9.55 7.48 16.78
CA LYS A 32 -10.35 8.07 15.68
C LYS A 32 -11.14 6.99 14.95
N GLN A 33 -12.21 6.48 15.60
CA GLN A 33 -12.96 5.31 15.14
C GLN A 33 -13.42 5.39 13.67
N LYS A 34 -13.88 6.56 13.21
CA LYS A 34 -14.30 6.76 11.81
C LYS A 34 -13.15 6.50 10.83
N ILE A 35 -11.96 7.05 11.10
CA ILE A 35 -10.79 6.85 10.24
C ILE A 35 -10.31 5.40 10.29
N ASN A 36 -10.31 4.81 11.49
CA ASN A 36 -9.96 3.40 11.66
C ASN A 36 -10.86 2.47 10.86
N ASN A 37 -12.17 2.75 10.81
CA ASN A 37 -13.11 2.00 9.99
C ASN A 37 -12.80 2.14 8.49
N ILE A 38 -12.48 3.35 8.02
CA ILE A 38 -12.10 3.55 6.61
C ILE A 38 -10.83 2.75 6.27
N PHE A 39 -9.82 2.75 7.14
CA PHE A 39 -8.63 1.90 6.94
C PHE A 39 -8.98 0.40 6.90
N ALA A 40 -9.81 -0.06 7.84
CA ALA A 40 -10.18 -1.47 7.97
C ALA A 40 -11.03 -1.98 6.80
N GLU A 41 -11.89 -1.12 6.24
CA GLU A 41 -12.81 -1.47 5.15
C GLU A 41 -12.16 -1.30 3.77
N ASN A 42 -11.38 -0.24 3.58
CA ASN A 42 -10.99 0.20 2.23
C ASN A 42 -9.49 0.16 1.94
N VAL A 43 -8.61 0.07 2.95
CA VAL A 43 -7.15 0.16 2.74
C VAL A 43 -6.44 -1.14 3.10
N ILE A 44 -6.66 -1.66 4.30
CA ILE A 44 -6.00 -2.88 4.79
C ILE A 44 -6.34 -4.11 3.92
N PRO A 45 -7.60 -4.36 3.52
CA PRO A 45 -7.92 -5.48 2.65
C PRO A 45 -7.19 -5.41 1.30
N LEU A 46 -7.13 -4.22 0.67
CA LEU A 46 -6.39 -4.01 -0.57
C LEU A 46 -4.90 -4.25 -0.41
N LEU A 47 -4.31 -3.81 0.70
CA LEU A 47 -2.90 -4.08 1.01
C LEU A 47 -2.63 -5.59 1.09
N PHE A 48 -3.52 -6.37 1.69
CA PHE A 48 -3.38 -7.83 1.70
C PHE A 48 -3.53 -8.45 0.31
N GLU A 49 -4.48 -8.01 -0.50
CA GLU A 49 -4.62 -8.48 -1.88
C GLU A 49 -3.36 -8.18 -2.70
N ILE A 50 -2.82 -6.96 -2.59
CA ILE A 50 -1.57 -6.55 -3.24
C ILE A 50 -0.41 -7.43 -2.78
N LYS A 51 -0.30 -7.67 -1.46
CA LYS A 51 0.72 -8.55 -0.89
C LYS A 51 0.63 -9.94 -1.49
N THR A 52 -0.56 -10.55 -1.47
CA THR A 52 -0.77 -11.88 -2.03
C THR A 52 -0.37 -11.91 -3.50
N SER A 53 -0.83 -10.97 -4.33
CA SER A 53 -0.43 -10.88 -5.74
C SER A 53 1.10 -10.78 -5.91
N VAL A 54 1.76 -9.96 -5.10
CA VAL A 54 3.22 -9.80 -5.14
C VAL A 54 3.94 -11.10 -4.73
N GLU A 55 3.43 -11.84 -3.75
CA GLU A 55 4.01 -13.10 -3.25
C GLU A 55 3.89 -14.24 -4.26
N ILE A 56 2.68 -14.46 -4.79
CA ILE A 56 2.39 -15.59 -5.67
C ILE A 56 2.79 -15.32 -7.13
N GLU A 57 3.20 -14.08 -7.43
CA GLU A 57 3.61 -13.62 -8.76
C GLU A 57 2.56 -13.78 -9.87
N ASN A 58 1.33 -14.15 -9.51
CA ASN A 58 0.19 -14.45 -10.38
C ASN A 58 -0.81 -13.29 -10.38
N PHE A 59 -0.59 -12.32 -11.26
CA PHE A 59 -1.45 -11.15 -11.44
C PHE A 59 -1.34 -10.64 -12.88
N SER A 60 -2.41 -10.03 -13.38
CA SER A 60 -2.29 -9.17 -14.56
C SER A 60 -1.65 -7.85 -14.14
N GLN A 61 -0.77 -7.28 -14.99
CA GLN A 61 -0.09 -6.01 -14.67
C GLN A 61 -1.11 -4.89 -14.39
N ASN A 62 -2.23 -4.88 -15.13
CA ASN A 62 -3.32 -3.92 -14.95
C ASN A 62 -4.02 -4.07 -13.60
N ASP A 63 -4.36 -5.31 -13.20
CA ASP A 63 -5.03 -5.58 -11.92
C ASP A 63 -4.21 -5.08 -10.72
N LEU A 64 -2.91 -5.41 -10.70
CA LEU A 64 -2.05 -4.97 -9.60
C LEU A 64 -1.86 -3.45 -9.59
N SER A 65 -1.77 -2.82 -10.77
CA SER A 65 -1.70 -1.36 -10.91
C SER A 65 -2.98 -0.67 -10.42
N GLU A 66 -4.15 -1.20 -10.76
CA GLU A 66 -5.44 -0.67 -10.33
C GLU A 66 -5.60 -0.77 -8.81
N LYS A 67 -5.30 -1.92 -8.22
CA LYS A 67 -5.39 -2.13 -6.77
C LYS A 67 -4.51 -1.16 -5.98
N ILE A 68 -3.26 -0.98 -6.38
CA ILE A 68 -2.35 -0.06 -5.66
C ILE A 68 -2.74 1.41 -5.85
N ASN A 69 -3.26 1.79 -7.02
CA ASN A 69 -3.79 3.13 -7.25
C ASN A 69 -5.05 3.39 -6.42
N PHE A 70 -5.95 2.41 -6.33
CA PHE A 70 -7.16 2.51 -5.52
C PHE A 70 -6.82 2.56 -4.02
N CYS A 71 -5.85 1.78 -3.57
CA CYS A 71 -5.34 1.84 -2.19
C CYS A 71 -4.78 3.24 -1.85
N LEU A 72 -4.03 3.84 -2.79
CA LEU A 72 -3.48 5.19 -2.61
C LEU A 72 -4.58 6.26 -2.58
N ALA A 73 -5.59 6.14 -3.45
CA ALA A 73 -6.73 7.07 -3.51
C ALA A 73 -7.53 7.06 -2.19
N ASN A 74 -7.90 5.88 -1.68
CA ASN A 74 -8.57 5.75 -0.39
C ASN A 74 -7.75 6.34 0.77
N THR A 75 -6.43 6.24 0.70
CA THR A 75 -5.58 6.86 1.73
C THR A 75 -5.50 8.38 1.56
N SER A 76 -5.57 8.90 0.34
CA SER A 76 -5.70 10.35 0.08
C SER A 76 -6.95 10.91 0.73
N ASP A 77 -8.09 10.24 0.56
CA ASP A 77 -9.36 10.65 1.16
C ASP A 77 -9.27 10.70 2.70
N ILE A 78 -8.52 9.77 3.31
CA ILE A 78 -8.24 9.81 4.75
C ILE A 78 -7.39 11.02 5.13
N VAL A 79 -6.39 11.39 4.32
CA VAL A 79 -5.55 12.58 4.56
C VAL A 79 -6.36 13.88 4.45
N ASP A 80 -7.31 13.93 3.52
CA ASP A 80 -8.23 15.08 3.39
C ASP A 80 -9.15 15.21 4.61
N LEU A 81 -9.54 14.08 5.21
CA LEU A 81 -10.26 14.08 6.50
C LEU A 81 -9.35 14.45 7.67
N ASP A 82 -8.09 14.02 7.63
CA ASP A 82 -7.13 14.22 8.71
C ASP A 82 -5.67 14.10 8.25
N SER A 83 -5.01 15.26 8.20
CA SER A 83 -3.63 15.38 7.74
C SER A 83 -2.60 14.60 8.57
N GLU A 84 -2.91 14.16 9.80
CA GLU A 84 -2.00 13.35 10.61
C GLU A 84 -1.66 11.99 9.95
N TYR A 85 -2.47 11.54 8.99
CA TYR A 85 -2.30 10.29 8.28
C TYR A 85 -1.47 10.43 6.99
N ALA A 86 -0.98 11.63 6.67
CA ALA A 86 -0.09 11.90 5.53
C ALA A 86 1.17 11.00 5.47
N PRO A 87 1.78 10.55 6.59
CA PRO A 87 2.88 9.59 6.54
C PRO A 87 2.51 8.26 5.85
N PHE A 88 1.28 7.75 6.05
CA PHE A 88 0.84 6.51 5.40
C PHE A 88 0.64 6.68 3.90
N TYR A 89 0.04 7.81 3.48
CA TYR A 89 -0.07 8.16 2.07
C TYR A 89 1.31 8.22 1.40
N SER A 90 2.27 8.86 2.04
CA SER A 90 3.63 9.00 1.52
C SER A 90 4.31 7.64 1.32
N ARG A 91 4.15 6.72 2.28
CA ARG A 91 4.65 5.34 2.18
C ARG A 91 3.96 4.56 1.07
N LEU A 92 2.63 4.65 0.96
CA LEU A 92 1.87 4.02 -0.12
C LEU A 92 2.29 4.53 -1.49
N ARG A 93 2.60 5.82 -1.62
CA ARG A 93 3.12 6.38 -2.87
C ARG A 93 4.45 5.73 -3.26
N VAL A 94 5.37 5.55 -2.32
CA VAL A 94 6.65 4.87 -2.58
C VAL A 94 6.43 3.39 -2.92
N LEU A 95 5.54 2.71 -2.18
CA LEU A 95 5.17 1.33 -2.47
C LEU A 95 4.60 1.17 -3.88
N ARG A 96 3.72 2.10 -4.31
CA ARG A 96 3.19 2.17 -5.66
C ARG A 96 4.30 2.27 -6.70
N GLU A 97 5.20 3.23 -6.57
CA GLU A 97 6.32 3.36 -7.53
C GLU A 97 7.14 2.07 -7.61
N ASN A 98 7.39 1.42 -6.46
CA ASN A 98 8.13 0.17 -6.41
C ASN A 98 7.40 -1.00 -7.12
N ILE A 99 6.08 -1.10 -6.93
CA ILE A 99 5.24 -2.08 -7.62
C ILE A 99 5.20 -1.80 -9.12
N LEU A 100 4.98 -0.54 -9.52
CA LEU A 100 4.91 -0.13 -10.93
C LEU A 100 6.25 -0.37 -11.65
N MET A 101 7.38 -0.07 -11.01
CA MET A 101 8.69 -0.40 -11.54
C MET A 101 8.86 -1.89 -11.76
N ARG A 102 8.37 -2.71 -10.83
CA ARG A 102 8.47 -4.17 -10.92
C ARG A 102 7.62 -4.74 -12.07
N ILE A 103 6.38 -4.30 -12.22
CA ILE A 103 5.53 -4.78 -13.31
C ILE A 103 6.06 -4.31 -14.68
N SER A 104 6.63 -3.10 -14.76
CA SER A 104 7.25 -2.58 -16.01
C SER A 104 8.56 -3.30 -16.41
N ALA A 105 9.16 -4.05 -15.49
CA ALA A 105 10.38 -4.81 -15.72
C ALA A 105 10.11 -6.28 -16.12
N ARG A 106 8.84 -6.69 -16.15
CA ARG A 106 8.37 -7.98 -16.67
C ARG A 106 7.88 -7.81 -18.10
#